data_AF-A0A3S2IAN5-F1
#
_entry.id   AF-A0A3S2IAN5-F1
#
_cell.length_a   1.000
_cell.length_b   1.000
_cell.length_c   1.000
_cell.angle_alpha   90.00
_cell.angle_beta   90.00
_cell.angle_gamma   90.00
#
_symmetry.space_group_name_H-M   'P 1'
#
loop_
_entity.id
_entity.type
_entity.pdbx_description
1 polymer ?
#
loop_
_entity_poly.entity_id
_entity_poly.type
_entity_poly.pdbx_seq_one_letter_code
_entity_poly.pdbx_strand_id
1 'polypeptide(L)'
;MFQRFFGRERYANRAITEALYAQIVAAARQTVFYSHWNVPDTPLGRFEMLSLHMFLFQHRLRGESGAAQEVAQVLIDEFFLDVDHSLRELGIGDVGVPKRMKKLAKMFYGRTAAYDDALERNDHEALTAALARNVRPDAGAWLEASLLANYVTDARNHLAAQTSESIVSGTLTFPAAKEVEQ
;
A
#
# COMPACT_ATOMS: atom_id res chain seq x y z
N MET A 1 39.68 -5.16 9.69
CA MET A 1 39.23 -4.98 8.29
C MET A 1 37.74 -5.36 8.06
N PHE A 2 36.98 -5.74 9.09
CA PHE A 2 35.59 -6.22 8.95
C PHE A 2 34.49 -5.16 9.14
N GLN A 3 34.78 -4.01 9.77
CA GLN A 3 33.77 -2.94 9.97
C GLN A 3 33.35 -2.19 8.69
N ARG A 4 34.13 -2.29 7.61
CA ARG A 4 33.89 -1.55 6.35
C ARG A 4 32.93 -2.27 5.40
N PHE A 5 32.67 -3.55 5.61
CA PHE A 5 31.74 -4.35 4.80
C PHE A 5 30.29 -4.23 5.30
N PHE A 6 30.06 -4.30 6.62
CA PHE A 6 28.73 -4.15 7.21
C PHE A 6 28.07 -2.78 6.94
N GLY A 7 28.87 -1.72 6.84
CA GLY A 7 28.35 -0.40 6.47
C GLY A 7 27.74 -0.40 5.08
N ARG A 8 28.45 -0.96 4.09
CA ARG A 8 28.05 -0.92 2.67
C ARG A 8 26.79 -1.74 2.40
N GLU A 9 26.66 -2.90 3.04
CA GLU A 9 25.47 -3.74 2.98
C GLU A 9 24.25 -3.03 3.59
N ARG A 10 24.43 -2.41 4.77
CA ARG A 10 23.37 -1.61 5.40
C ARG A 10 22.94 -0.40 4.56
N TYR A 11 23.88 0.28 3.92
CA TYR A 11 23.57 1.39 2.99
C TYR A 11 22.83 0.91 1.73
N ALA A 12 23.26 -0.21 1.15
CA ALA A 12 22.60 -0.79 -0.02
C ALA A 12 21.16 -1.21 0.32
N ASN A 13 20.96 -1.89 1.46
CA ASN A 13 19.64 -2.30 1.92
C ASN A 13 18.72 -1.09 2.15
N ARG A 14 19.25 -0.01 2.74
CA ARG A 14 18.49 1.23 2.93
C ARG A 14 18.08 1.88 1.60
N ALA A 15 19.00 1.97 0.64
CA ALA A 15 18.70 2.54 -0.67
C ALA A 15 17.63 1.72 -1.42
N ILE A 16 17.69 0.38 -1.30
CA ILE A 16 16.68 -0.54 -1.85
C ILE A 16 15.32 -0.27 -1.19
N THR A 17 15.25 -0.22 0.13
CA THR A 17 13.97 -0.02 0.84
C THR A 17 13.36 1.35 0.57
N GLU A 18 14.20 2.40 0.52
CA GLU A 18 13.77 3.76 0.15
C GLU A 18 13.24 3.80 -1.29
N ALA A 19 13.91 3.14 -2.25
CA ALA A 19 13.47 3.06 -3.63
C ALA A 19 12.12 2.32 -3.77
N LEU A 20 11.96 1.19 -3.08
CA LEU A 20 10.71 0.44 -3.07
C LEU A 20 9.57 1.25 -2.46
N TYR A 21 9.81 1.90 -1.32
CA TYR A 21 8.81 2.71 -0.65
C TYR A 21 8.39 3.89 -1.53
N ALA A 22 9.35 4.58 -2.17
CA ALA A 22 9.07 5.66 -3.10
C ALA A 22 8.20 5.20 -4.29
N GLN A 23 8.44 4.00 -4.82
CA GLN A 23 7.62 3.40 -5.89
C GLN A 23 6.18 3.10 -5.41
N ILE A 24 6.01 2.58 -4.20
CA ILE A 24 4.69 2.34 -3.58
C ILE A 24 3.94 3.67 -3.37
N VAL A 25 4.62 4.67 -2.82
CA VAL A 25 4.05 6.00 -2.58
C VAL A 25 3.67 6.67 -3.90
N ALA A 26 4.52 6.59 -4.93
CA ALA A 26 4.24 7.13 -6.25
C ALA A 26 3.00 6.45 -6.87
N ALA A 27 2.90 5.12 -6.76
CA ALA A 27 1.74 4.38 -7.22
C ALA A 27 0.46 4.80 -6.49
N ALA A 28 0.50 4.97 -5.16
CA ALA A 28 -0.64 5.42 -4.36
C ALA A 28 -1.06 6.88 -4.62
N ARG A 29 -0.17 7.69 -5.21
CA ARG A 29 -0.40 9.11 -5.52
C ARG A 29 -0.82 9.36 -6.98
N GLN A 30 -1.11 8.31 -7.75
CA GLN A 30 -1.64 8.49 -9.10
C GLN A 30 -2.89 9.37 -9.08
N THR A 31 -2.88 10.42 -9.88
CA THR A 31 -3.88 11.51 -9.86
C THR A 31 -5.29 11.01 -10.16
N VAL A 32 -5.41 10.03 -11.06
CA VAL A 32 -6.68 9.42 -11.51
C VAL A 32 -7.53 8.94 -10.34
N PHE A 33 -6.93 8.39 -9.27
CA PHE A 33 -7.68 7.94 -8.09
C PHE A 33 -8.50 9.08 -7.48
N TYR A 34 -7.88 10.25 -7.36
CA TYR A 34 -8.45 11.40 -6.67
C TYR A 34 -9.33 12.25 -7.62
N SER A 35 -8.90 12.44 -8.86
CA SER A 35 -9.57 13.33 -9.82
C SER A 35 -10.72 12.67 -10.58
N HIS A 36 -10.58 11.39 -10.93
CA HIS A 36 -11.54 10.68 -11.79
C HIS A 36 -12.32 9.61 -11.04
N TRP A 37 -11.68 8.93 -10.08
CA TRP A 37 -12.35 7.86 -9.31
C TRP A 37 -12.89 8.34 -7.96
N ASN A 38 -12.87 9.64 -7.70
CA ASN A 38 -13.48 10.27 -6.52
C ASN A 38 -12.95 9.74 -5.17
N VAL A 39 -11.72 9.22 -5.11
CA VAL A 39 -11.06 8.96 -3.82
C VAL A 39 -10.88 10.29 -3.09
N PRO A 40 -11.31 10.41 -1.81
CA PRO A 40 -11.21 11.68 -1.09
C PRO A 40 -9.76 12.13 -0.95
N ASP A 41 -9.41 13.32 -1.46
CA ASP A 41 -8.09 13.92 -1.24
C ASP A 41 -7.98 14.53 0.17
N THR A 42 -8.00 13.65 1.16
CA THR A 42 -7.89 13.95 2.58
C THR A 42 -6.80 13.07 3.20
N PRO A 43 -6.27 13.39 4.40
CA PRO A 43 -5.29 12.52 5.05
C PRO A 43 -5.74 11.07 5.18
N LEU A 44 -7.02 10.85 5.48
CA LEU A 44 -7.56 9.49 5.56
C LEU A 44 -7.65 8.83 4.18
N GLY A 45 -8.13 9.53 3.15
CA GLY A 45 -8.20 8.95 1.79
C GLY A 45 -6.83 8.63 1.20
N ARG A 46 -5.81 9.49 1.44
CA ARG A 46 -4.41 9.19 1.09
C ARG A 46 -3.88 7.98 1.85
N PHE A 47 -4.21 7.86 3.14
CA PHE A 47 -3.90 6.66 3.93
C PHE A 47 -4.54 5.40 3.34
N GLU A 48 -5.79 5.45 2.86
CA GLU A 48 -6.42 4.30 2.20
C GLU A 48 -5.64 3.85 0.96
N MET A 49 -5.27 4.79 0.08
CA MET A 49 -4.55 4.46 -1.14
C MET A 49 -3.16 3.91 -0.84
N LEU A 50 -2.43 4.52 0.10
CA LEU A 50 -1.13 4.00 0.51
C LEU A 50 -1.25 2.62 1.15
N SER A 51 -2.24 2.42 2.03
CA SER A 51 -2.53 1.13 2.65
C SER A 51 -2.85 0.04 1.62
N LEU A 52 -3.62 0.37 0.59
CA LEU A 52 -3.99 -0.56 -0.48
C LEU A 52 -2.77 -1.01 -1.29
N HIS A 53 -1.88 -0.07 -1.67
CA HIS A 53 -0.66 -0.40 -2.40
C HIS A 53 0.35 -1.15 -1.52
N MET A 54 0.44 -0.78 -0.25
CA MET A 54 1.25 -1.50 0.73
C MET A 54 0.76 -2.94 0.91
N PHE A 55 -0.57 -3.15 0.96
CA PHE A 55 -1.17 -4.48 0.97
C PHE A 55 -0.82 -5.30 -0.27
N LEU A 56 -0.95 -4.73 -1.47
CA LEU A 56 -0.63 -5.42 -2.71
C LEU A 56 0.84 -5.88 -2.75
N PHE A 57 1.75 -5.03 -2.28
CA PHE A 57 3.16 -5.38 -2.11
C PHE A 57 3.36 -6.52 -1.09
N GLN A 58 2.75 -6.45 0.09
CA GLN A 58 2.82 -7.52 1.11
C GLN A 58 2.22 -8.84 0.59
N HIS A 59 1.10 -8.75 -0.13
CA HIS A 59 0.43 -9.89 -0.75
C HIS A 59 1.35 -10.57 -1.77
N ARG A 60 2.09 -9.80 -2.58
CA ARG A 60 3.06 -10.37 -3.53
C ARG A 60 4.17 -11.15 -2.82
N LEU A 61 4.71 -10.64 -1.71
CA LEU A 61 5.81 -11.31 -1.00
C LEU A 61 5.34 -12.36 0.03
N ARG A 62 4.04 -12.67 0.06
CA ARG A 62 3.49 -13.66 0.98
C ARG A 62 4.04 -15.05 0.67
N GLY A 63 4.57 -15.73 1.70
CA GLY A 63 5.14 -17.07 1.57
C GLY A 63 6.58 -17.09 1.04
N GLU A 64 7.13 -15.94 0.63
CA GLU A 64 8.55 -15.79 0.34
C GLU A 64 9.38 -15.87 1.63
N SER A 65 10.68 -16.15 1.51
CA SER A 65 11.60 -16.27 2.64
C SER A 65 12.91 -15.51 2.39
N GLY A 66 13.73 -15.36 3.44
CA GLY A 66 15.01 -14.64 3.35
C GLY A 66 14.82 -13.16 3.02
N ALA A 67 15.65 -12.64 2.11
CA ALA A 67 15.69 -11.20 1.79
C ALA A 67 14.34 -10.60 1.36
N ALA A 68 13.48 -11.38 0.69
CA ALA A 68 12.14 -10.94 0.30
C ALA A 68 11.24 -10.72 1.53
N GLN A 69 11.25 -11.65 2.49
CA GLN A 69 10.52 -11.51 3.74
C GLN A 69 11.06 -10.35 4.58
N GLU A 70 12.38 -10.19 4.65
CA GLU A 70 13.04 -9.11 5.39
C GLU A 70 12.66 -7.73 4.82
N VAL A 71 12.73 -7.56 3.50
CA VAL A 71 12.29 -6.34 2.81
C VAL A 71 10.80 -6.08 3.07
N ALA A 72 9.95 -7.11 3.05
CA ALA A 72 8.54 -6.94 3.37
C ALA A 72 8.33 -6.40 4.80
N GLN A 73 9.08 -6.91 5.79
CA GLN A 73 9.02 -6.42 7.17
C GLN A 73 9.51 -4.98 7.31
N VAL A 74 10.65 -4.63 6.70
CA VAL A 74 11.18 -3.27 6.77
C VAL A 74 10.21 -2.25 6.16
N LEU A 75 9.58 -2.59 5.04
CA LEU A 75 8.65 -1.68 4.36
C LEU A 75 7.33 -1.48 5.13
N ILE A 76 6.84 -2.50 5.86
CA ILE A 76 5.63 -2.31 6.69
C ILE A 76 5.93 -1.48 7.94
N ASP A 77 7.13 -1.63 8.52
CA ASP A 77 7.59 -0.78 9.62
C ASP A 77 7.74 0.68 9.17
N GLU A 78 8.39 0.90 8.03
CA GLU A 78 8.54 2.24 7.43
C GLU A 78 7.18 2.87 7.10
N PHE A 79 6.24 2.07 6.58
CA PHE A 79 4.88 2.53 6.35
C PHE A 79 4.21 3.05 7.63
N PHE A 80 4.28 2.30 8.74
CA PHE A 80 3.69 2.76 10.00
C PHE A 80 4.45 3.93 10.63
N LEU A 81 5.76 4.03 10.39
CA LEU A 81 6.55 5.19 10.80
C LEU A 81 6.12 6.46 10.05
N ASP A 82 5.92 6.38 8.73
CA ASP A 82 5.41 7.50 7.92
C ASP A 82 4.00 7.94 8.36
N VAL A 83 3.15 6.97 8.71
CA VAL A 83 1.82 7.27 9.28
C VAL A 83 1.93 7.97 10.63
N ASP A 84 2.85 7.55 11.50
CA ASP A 84 3.11 8.22 12.79
C ASP A 84 3.57 9.66 12.59
N HIS A 85 4.52 9.89 11.67
CA HIS A 85 4.99 11.22 11.29
C HIS A 85 3.87 12.09 10.74
N SER A 86 3.07 11.56 9.81
CA SER A 86 1.91 12.25 9.24
C SER A 86 0.90 12.68 10.30
N LEU A 87 0.65 11.87 11.33
CA LEU A 87 -0.23 12.27 12.45
C LEU A 87 0.33 13.46 13.23
N ARG A 88 1.64 13.45 13.49
CA ARG A 88 2.33 14.53 14.21
C ARG A 88 2.34 15.83 13.43
N GLU A 89 2.55 15.75 12.12
CA GLU A 89 2.48 16.90 11.21
C GLU A 89 1.07 17.54 11.18
N LEU A 90 0.03 16.73 11.39
CA LEU A 90 -1.35 17.22 11.56
C LEU A 90 -1.65 17.79 12.95
N GLY A 91 -0.62 18.00 13.79
CA GLY A 91 -0.74 18.59 15.12
C GLY A 91 -1.20 17.62 16.21
N ILE A 92 -1.19 16.30 15.95
CA ILE A 92 -1.53 15.30 16.96
C ILE A 92 -0.30 15.09 17.84
N GLY A 93 -0.37 15.57 19.09
CA GLY A 93 0.72 15.44 20.06
C GLY A 93 0.93 14.03 20.59
N ASP A 94 2.05 13.82 21.31
CA ASP A 94 2.54 12.53 21.81
C ASP A 94 1.49 11.69 22.57
N VAL A 95 0.58 12.34 23.29
CA VAL A 95 -0.48 11.67 24.05
C VAL A 95 -1.57 11.09 23.13
N GLY A 96 -1.81 11.72 21.98
CA GLY A 96 -2.85 11.33 21.02
C GLY A 96 -2.40 10.31 20.00
N VAL A 97 -1.12 10.33 19.61
CA VAL A 97 -0.54 9.50 18.55
C VAL A 97 -0.76 7.99 18.81
N PRO A 98 -0.43 7.41 19.99
CA PRO A 98 -0.59 5.96 20.20
C PRO A 98 -2.02 5.46 19.99
N LYS A 99 -3.01 6.24 20.42
CA LYS A 99 -4.44 5.89 20.25
C LYS A 99 -4.85 5.92 18.78
N ARG A 100 -4.34 6.89 18.01
CA ARG A 100 -4.61 7.02 16.58
C ARG A 100 -3.90 5.94 15.77
N MET A 101 -2.64 5.66 16.08
CA MET A 101 -1.87 4.57 15.50
C MET A 101 -2.56 3.23 15.70
N LYS A 102 -3.05 2.92 16.92
CA LYS A 102 -3.82 1.69 17.18
C LYS A 102 -5.08 1.60 16.33
N LYS A 103 -5.79 2.72 16.11
CA LYS A 103 -6.96 2.78 15.24
C LYS A 103 -6.59 2.51 13.78
N LEU A 104 -5.55 3.18 13.26
CA LEU A 104 -5.09 3.04 11.88
C LEU A 104 -4.54 1.64 11.60
N ALA A 105 -3.80 1.04 12.53
CA ALA A 105 -3.36 -0.34 12.42
C ALA A 105 -4.55 -1.32 12.36
N LYS A 106 -5.55 -1.16 13.23
CA LYS A 106 -6.78 -1.98 13.17
C LYS A 106 -7.51 -1.80 11.83
N MET A 107 -7.57 -0.57 11.34
CA MET A 107 -8.16 -0.26 10.03
C MET A 107 -7.38 -0.93 8.91
N PHE A 108 -6.05 -0.83 8.90
CA PHE A 108 -5.19 -1.49 7.93
C PHE A 108 -5.46 -3.00 7.89
N TYR A 109 -5.21 -3.72 8.98
CA TYR A 109 -5.33 -5.19 9.00
C TYR A 109 -6.76 -5.70 8.78
N GLY A 110 -7.75 -5.01 9.32
CA GLY A 110 -9.16 -5.42 9.15
C GLY A 110 -9.64 -5.24 7.70
N ARG A 111 -9.16 -4.23 7.00
CA ARG A 111 -9.55 -3.94 5.61
C ARG A 111 -8.78 -4.79 4.62
N THR A 112 -7.48 -4.96 4.83
CA THR A 112 -6.64 -5.77 3.94
C THR A 112 -7.05 -7.22 3.97
N ALA A 113 -7.49 -7.75 5.13
CA ALA A 113 -8.09 -9.09 5.21
C ALA A 113 -9.34 -9.25 4.33
N ALA A 114 -10.18 -8.21 4.22
CA ALA A 114 -11.36 -8.26 3.35
C ALA A 114 -10.99 -8.20 1.85
N TYR A 115 -9.94 -7.45 1.50
CA TYR A 115 -9.43 -7.41 0.13
C TYR A 115 -8.79 -8.74 -0.25
N ASP A 116 -8.04 -9.32 0.67
CA ASP A 116 -7.38 -10.61 0.54
C ASP A 116 -8.37 -11.74 0.25
N ASP A 117 -9.40 -11.88 1.09
CA ASP A 117 -10.45 -12.89 0.93
C ASP A 117 -11.17 -12.76 -0.42
N ALA A 118 -11.46 -11.53 -0.86
CA ALA A 118 -12.08 -11.28 -2.15
C ALA A 118 -11.16 -11.64 -3.32
N LEU A 119 -9.86 -11.30 -3.24
CA LEU A 119 -8.87 -11.65 -4.26
C LEU A 119 -8.62 -13.16 -4.34
N GLU A 120 -8.54 -13.86 -3.21
CA GLU A 120 -8.36 -15.32 -3.16
C GLU A 120 -9.55 -16.06 -3.78
N ARG A 121 -10.77 -15.54 -3.59
CA ARG A 121 -11.99 -16.10 -4.19
C ARG A 121 -12.25 -15.66 -5.63
N ASN A 122 -11.44 -14.75 -6.16
CA ASN A 122 -11.71 -14.04 -7.43
C ASN A 122 -13.11 -13.39 -7.45
N ASP A 123 -13.54 -12.87 -6.29
CA ASP A 123 -14.86 -12.25 -6.11
C ASP A 123 -14.76 -10.73 -6.29
N HIS A 124 -14.96 -10.30 -7.53
CA HIS A 124 -14.89 -8.89 -7.90
C HIS A 124 -15.96 -8.03 -7.22
N GLU A 125 -17.16 -8.57 -6.99
CA GLU A 125 -18.24 -7.84 -6.32
C GLU A 125 -17.92 -7.62 -4.84
N ALA A 126 -17.41 -8.64 -4.16
CA ALA A 126 -16.96 -8.52 -2.78
C ALA A 126 -15.79 -7.52 -2.64
N LEU A 127 -14.83 -7.55 -3.58
CA LEU A 127 -13.73 -6.58 -3.60
C LEU A 127 -14.24 -5.15 -3.78
N THR A 128 -15.16 -4.94 -4.74
CA THR A 128 -15.80 -3.64 -5.01
C THR A 128 -16.53 -3.12 -3.78
N ALA A 129 -17.33 -3.97 -3.13
CA ALA A 129 -18.07 -3.60 -1.92
C ALA A 129 -17.14 -3.29 -0.74
N ALA A 130 -16.06 -4.07 -0.57
CA ALA A 130 -15.07 -3.82 0.47
C ALA A 130 -14.34 -2.49 0.25
N LEU A 131 -13.89 -2.21 -0.97
CA LEU A 131 -13.24 -0.94 -1.33
C LEU A 131 -14.19 0.24 -1.10
N ALA A 132 -15.45 0.14 -1.50
CA ALA A 132 -16.42 1.21 -1.30
C ALA A 132 -16.67 1.54 0.16
N ARG A 133 -16.91 0.52 0.97
CA ARG A 133 -17.08 0.68 2.42
C ARG A 133 -15.85 1.30 3.09
N ASN A 134 -14.65 1.00 2.60
CA ASN A 134 -13.42 1.39 3.28
C ASN A 134 -12.91 2.77 2.86
N VAL A 135 -12.99 3.09 1.56
CA VAL A 135 -12.47 4.33 0.99
C VAL A 135 -13.48 5.46 1.07
N ARG A 136 -14.77 5.16 0.87
CA ARG A 136 -15.86 6.14 0.90
C ARG A 136 -17.06 5.62 1.70
N PRO A 137 -16.92 5.35 3.02
CA PRO A 137 -18.00 4.81 3.84
C PRO A 137 -19.28 5.68 3.83
N ASP A 138 -19.12 6.99 3.64
CA ASP A 138 -20.23 7.95 3.69
C ASP A 138 -20.81 8.29 2.30
N ALA A 139 -20.21 7.77 1.21
CA ALA A 139 -20.76 7.94 -0.12
C ALA A 139 -21.69 6.76 -0.41
N GLY A 140 -22.99 7.01 -0.58
CA GLY A 140 -23.99 5.96 -0.81
C GLY A 140 -23.60 4.97 -1.91
N ALA A 141 -23.91 5.27 -3.18
CA ALA A 141 -23.38 4.50 -4.30
C ALA A 141 -22.09 5.15 -4.80
N TRP A 142 -20.98 4.41 -4.82
CA TRP A 142 -19.72 4.85 -5.44
C TRP A 142 -19.47 4.04 -6.71
N LEU A 143 -19.81 4.63 -7.86
CA LEU A 143 -19.75 3.95 -9.15
C LEU A 143 -18.32 3.54 -9.52
N GLU A 144 -17.34 4.40 -9.20
CA GLU A 144 -15.93 4.16 -9.53
C GLU A 144 -15.25 3.14 -8.61
N ALA A 145 -15.94 2.62 -7.59
CA ALA A 145 -15.44 1.51 -6.78
C ALA A 145 -15.08 0.29 -7.63
N SER A 146 -15.86 0.04 -8.69
CA SER A 146 -15.61 -1.05 -9.65
C SER A 146 -14.34 -0.80 -10.47
N LEU A 147 -14.03 0.45 -10.81
CA LEU A 147 -12.80 0.83 -11.50
C LEU A 147 -11.58 0.60 -10.60
N LEU A 148 -11.69 0.97 -9.33
CA LEU A 148 -10.64 0.68 -8.34
C LEU A 148 -10.46 -0.83 -8.12
N ALA A 149 -11.55 -1.61 -8.09
CA ALA A 149 -11.48 -3.07 -7.98
C ALA A 149 -10.80 -3.73 -9.20
N ASN A 150 -11.10 -3.27 -10.40
CA ASN A 150 -10.39 -3.68 -11.62
C ASN A 150 -8.90 -3.36 -11.53
N TYR A 151 -8.54 -2.13 -11.14
CA TYR A 151 -7.15 -1.73 -10.93
C TYR A 151 -6.43 -2.61 -9.90
N VAL A 152 -7.08 -2.95 -8.78
CA VAL A 152 -6.49 -3.81 -7.74
C VAL A 152 -6.22 -5.21 -8.28
N THR A 153 -7.14 -5.75 -9.08
CA THR A 153 -6.94 -7.05 -9.76
C THR A 153 -5.78 -6.99 -10.75
N ASP A 154 -5.71 -5.94 -11.57
CA ASP A 154 -4.63 -5.72 -12.53
C ASP A 154 -3.28 -5.54 -11.82
N ALA A 155 -3.23 -4.75 -10.76
CA ALA A 155 -2.04 -4.53 -9.96
C ALA A 155 -1.55 -5.81 -9.28
N ARG A 156 -2.48 -6.62 -8.75
CA ARG A 156 -2.16 -7.94 -8.18
C ARG A 156 -1.52 -8.85 -9.22
N ASN A 157 -2.07 -8.91 -10.43
CA ASN A 157 -1.52 -9.73 -11.52
C ASN A 157 -0.16 -9.20 -12.03
N HIS A 158 -0.03 -7.88 -12.15
CA HIS A 158 1.20 -7.20 -12.55
C HIS A 158 2.33 -7.42 -11.54
N LEU A 159 2.02 -7.40 -10.24
CA LEU A 159 2.97 -7.70 -9.18
C LEU A 159 3.35 -9.18 -9.15
N ALA A 160 2.38 -10.09 -9.35
CA ALA A 160 2.62 -11.53 -9.40
C ALA A 160 3.60 -11.93 -10.52
N ALA A 161 3.65 -11.17 -11.61
CA ALA A 161 4.60 -11.38 -12.71
C ALA A 161 6.04 -10.91 -12.41
N GLN A 162 6.25 -10.10 -11.37
CA GLN A 162 7.57 -9.59 -10.98
C GLN A 162 8.27 -10.58 -10.04
N THR A 163 9.54 -10.89 -10.28
CA THR A 163 10.30 -11.84 -9.47
C THR A 163 10.70 -11.25 -8.12
N SER A 164 10.85 -12.10 -7.10
CA SER A 164 11.30 -11.67 -5.77
C SER A 164 12.71 -11.07 -5.83
N GLU A 165 13.56 -11.54 -6.74
CA GLU A 165 14.88 -10.97 -7.03
C GLU A 165 14.82 -9.52 -7.55
N SER A 166 13.90 -9.23 -8.48
CA SER A 166 13.67 -7.86 -8.96
C SER A 166 13.24 -6.93 -7.81
N ILE A 167 12.36 -7.41 -6.94
CA ILE A 167 11.86 -6.63 -5.81
C ILE A 167 12.97 -6.40 -4.78
N VAL A 168 13.70 -7.45 -4.40
CA VAL A 168 14.82 -7.37 -3.44
C VAL A 168 15.98 -6.51 -3.98
N SER A 169 16.12 -6.36 -5.30
CA SER A 169 17.08 -5.44 -5.92
C SER A 169 16.56 -4.00 -6.05
N GLY A 170 15.36 -3.70 -5.55
CA GLY A 170 14.81 -2.35 -5.46
C GLY A 170 13.88 -1.95 -6.62
N THR A 171 13.47 -2.89 -7.46
CA THR A 171 12.59 -2.62 -8.61
C THR A 171 11.19 -3.19 -8.38
N LEU A 172 10.20 -2.31 -8.32
CA LEU A 172 8.80 -2.63 -8.09
C LEU A 172 7.90 -1.70 -8.91
N THR A 173 7.19 -2.25 -9.88
CA THR A 173 6.29 -1.47 -10.73
C THR A 173 4.83 -1.77 -10.41
N PHE A 174 3.99 -0.74 -10.47
CA PHE A 174 2.53 -0.84 -10.44
C PHE A 174 1.97 -0.42 -11.80
N PRO A 175 0.80 -0.94 -12.22
CA PRO A 175 0.15 -0.46 -13.42
C PRO A 175 -0.27 1.01 -13.26
N ALA A 176 -0.41 1.69 -14.40
CA ALA A 176 -1.04 3.00 -14.43
C ALA A 176 -2.56 2.84 -14.33
N ALA A 177 -3.18 3.56 -13.41
CA ALA A 177 -4.62 3.79 -13.37
C ALA A 177 -5.00 4.58 -14.63
N LYS A 178 -5.96 4.04 -15.38
CA LYS A 178 -6.40 4.64 -16.64
C LYS A 178 -7.67 5.43 -16.43
N GLU A 179 -7.76 6.55 -17.11
CA GLU A 179 -9.03 7.22 -17.32
C GLU A 179 -9.91 6.29 -18.15
N VAL A 180 -11.18 6.14 -17.77
CA VAL A 180 -12.14 5.46 -18.63
C VAL A 180 -12.61 6.51 -19.62
N GLU A 181 -12.17 6.39 -20.88
CA GLU A 181 -12.73 7.19 -21.97
C GLU A 181 -14.24 6.93 -22.02
N GLN A 182 -15.03 8.01 -21.90
CA GLN A 182 -16.49 7.98 -21.96
C GLN A 182 -16.99 7.65 -23.36
#